data_AF-A0A1X2I3T0-F1
#
_entry.id   AF-A0A1X2I3T0-F1
#
_cell.length_a   1.000
_cell.length_b   1.000
_cell.length_c   1.000
_cell.angle_alpha   90.00
_cell.angle_beta   90.00
_cell.angle_gamma   90.00
#
_symmetry.space_group_name_H-M   'P 1'
#
loop_
_entity.id
_entity.type
_entity.pdbx_description
1 polymer ?
#
loop_
_entity_poly.entity_id
_entity_poly.type
_entity_poly.pdbx_seq_one_letter_code
_entity_poly.pdbx_strand_id
1 'polypeptide(L)'
;MTPRSRKPIVSHFNVMVVGFSGVGKTSFVRTLLESLKLNLTKEKRDTMFQPSDGGNGQNLIQGPLERTLVPYTVSVDAQVDGEKMVLTLVDTPGFQTDYTVDKQLHDIIGYIEHQFDLTLAEENKVKRNPKAVDTQVHACIYFVDPSKKDLDEFDIRVLSELSNRVNVIPVIGKSDTLTLAQRIRLKPTIIKSIYNTHKIPLYGMPEEEEEEDGDGEDDDVENEGINEKNGINSNGDNDDSINGNAIDNNGDTVVKKINKDTKKESPSLDVFLQQFDYENEDDEVQSFIDYLQAIPFTFIACEEDPDTGAPIQITSKSTQSTSSSSSSPTCDDKDDKKSPIILGRDYGWGTIDCLSDDYSDFNKLKTMLLVSHRRILMTETVERYYEQYRTERLLQKRATKMKSMVVGKKILEDLNHL
;
A
#
# COMPACT_ATOMS: atom_id res chain seq x y z
N MET A 1 48.51 1.42 1.15
CA MET A 1 47.26 1.42 1.93
C MET A 1 46.19 0.83 1.03
N THR A 2 45.76 -0.40 1.28
CA THR A 2 44.64 -1.00 0.56
C THR A 2 43.36 -0.21 0.88
N PRO A 3 42.52 0.11 -0.11
CA PRO A 3 41.27 0.82 0.16
C PRO A 3 40.44 -0.07 1.09
N ARG A 4 40.01 0.49 2.23
CA ARG A 4 39.03 -0.16 3.11
C ARG A 4 37.84 -0.50 2.24
N SER A 5 37.64 -1.80 1.98
CA SER A 5 36.39 -2.34 1.43
C SER A 5 35.25 -1.70 2.20
N ARG A 6 34.46 -0.86 1.53
CA ARG A 6 33.19 -0.40 2.07
C ARG A 6 32.36 -1.67 2.22
N LYS A 7 32.02 -2.01 3.46
CA LYS A 7 31.08 -3.12 3.72
C LYS A 7 29.80 -2.81 2.94
N PRO A 8 29.18 -3.81 2.31
CA PRO A 8 27.96 -3.59 1.55
C PRO A 8 26.90 -2.95 2.46
N ILE A 9 26.29 -1.87 1.98
CA ILE A 9 25.15 -1.25 2.63
C ILE A 9 24.03 -2.30 2.56
N VAL A 10 23.47 -2.65 3.72
CA VAL A 10 22.34 -3.57 3.80
C VAL A 10 21.10 -2.70 3.86
N SER A 11 20.23 -2.81 2.86
CA SER A 11 18.96 -2.11 2.83
C SER A 11 17.94 -2.82 3.73
N HIS A 12 17.08 -2.08 4.41
CA HIS A 12 15.99 -2.64 5.21
C HIS A 12 14.69 -2.36 4.49
N PHE A 13 13.86 -3.37 4.30
CA PHE A 13 12.56 -3.23 3.66
C PHE A 13 11.48 -3.83 4.55
N ASN A 14 10.71 -2.96 5.21
CA ASN A 14 9.65 -3.37 6.14
C ASN A 14 8.28 -3.31 5.45
N VAL A 15 7.54 -4.43 5.47
CA VAL A 15 6.20 -4.58 4.90
C VAL A 15 5.24 -5.00 6.00
N MET A 16 4.12 -4.30 6.11
CA MET A 16 3.06 -4.62 7.07
C MET A 16 1.87 -5.25 6.36
N VAL A 17 1.25 -6.24 6.98
CA VAL A 17 0.06 -6.92 6.46
C VAL A 17 -1.13 -6.58 7.33
N VAL A 18 -2.20 -6.04 6.73
CA VAL A 18 -3.39 -5.51 7.42
C VAL A 18 -4.65 -6.03 6.75
N GLY A 19 -5.75 -6.13 7.51
CA GLY A 19 -7.06 -6.57 7.00
C GLY A 19 -7.88 -7.34 8.04
N PHE A 20 -9.11 -7.67 7.68
CA PHE A 20 -10.05 -8.35 8.58
C PHE A 20 -9.59 -9.73 9.03
N SER A 21 -10.12 -10.20 10.16
CA SER A 21 -9.82 -11.55 10.64
C SER A 21 -10.28 -12.61 9.63
N GLY A 22 -9.44 -13.61 9.38
CA GLY A 22 -9.80 -14.74 8.51
C GLY A 22 -9.61 -14.52 7.00
N VAL A 23 -9.05 -13.40 6.54
CA VAL A 23 -8.77 -13.15 5.10
C VAL A 23 -7.49 -13.81 4.56
N GLY A 24 -6.63 -14.35 5.44
CA GLY A 24 -5.40 -15.07 5.05
C GLY A 24 -4.07 -14.29 5.22
N LYS A 25 -4.01 -13.29 6.09
CA LYS A 25 -2.82 -12.46 6.36
C LYS A 25 -1.59 -13.27 6.81
N THR A 26 -1.73 -14.03 7.89
CA THR A 26 -0.67 -14.89 8.43
C THR A 26 -0.23 -15.93 7.41
N SER A 27 -1.17 -16.50 6.66
CA SER A 27 -0.90 -17.43 5.57
C SER A 27 -0.10 -16.78 4.44
N PHE A 28 -0.34 -15.51 4.13
CA PHE A 28 0.47 -14.74 3.18
C PHE A 28 1.90 -14.57 3.67
N VAL A 29 2.10 -14.17 4.93
CA VAL A 29 3.44 -14.03 5.52
C VAL A 29 4.20 -15.35 5.40
N ARG A 30 3.59 -16.47 5.78
CA ARG A 30 4.22 -17.80 5.67
C ARG A 30 4.49 -18.21 4.22
N THR A 31 3.53 -18.04 3.31
CA THR A 31 3.69 -18.35 1.87
C THR A 31 4.83 -17.53 1.25
N LEU A 32 4.94 -16.25 1.61
CA LEU A 32 6.03 -15.38 1.15
C LEU A 32 7.39 -15.84 1.68
N LEU A 33 7.47 -16.20 2.97
CA LEU A 33 8.68 -16.75 3.58
C LEU A 33 9.11 -18.06 2.90
N GLU A 34 8.19 -18.98 2.66
CA GLU A 34 8.48 -20.24 1.95
C GLU A 34 8.91 -20.01 0.50
N SER A 35 8.23 -19.12 -0.21
CA SER A 35 8.60 -18.73 -1.58
C SER A 35 9.99 -18.10 -1.67
N LEU A 36 10.45 -17.41 -0.61
CA LEU A 36 11.81 -16.89 -0.53
C LEU A 36 12.83 -17.98 -0.18
N LYS A 37 12.48 -18.92 0.71
CA LYS A 37 13.33 -20.08 1.07
C LYS A 37 13.64 -20.96 -0.14
N LEU A 38 12.68 -21.16 -1.06
CA LEU A 38 12.90 -21.95 -2.27
C LEU A 38 13.96 -21.33 -3.20
N ASN A 39 14.13 -20.01 -3.15
CA ASN A 39 15.14 -19.30 -3.94
C ASN A 39 16.55 -19.32 -3.31
N LEU A 40 16.71 -19.93 -2.12
CA LEU A 40 17.97 -19.96 -1.35
C LEU A 40 18.62 -21.37 -1.29
N THR A 41 19.94 -21.43 -1.44
CA THR A 41 20.74 -22.67 -1.35
C THR A 41 20.64 -23.34 0.02
N LYS A 42 20.70 -24.68 0.09
CA LYS A 42 20.52 -25.47 1.33
C LYS A 42 21.35 -24.99 2.53
N GLU A 43 22.59 -24.54 2.31
CA GLU A 43 23.53 -24.11 3.34
C GLU A 43 23.14 -22.78 4.03
N LYS A 44 22.38 -21.90 3.36
CA LYS A 44 21.84 -20.67 3.96
C LYS A 44 20.56 -20.93 4.75
N ARG A 45 19.85 -22.03 4.46
CA ARG A 45 18.63 -22.43 5.20
C ARG A 45 18.94 -22.80 6.65
N ASP A 46 20.11 -23.36 6.93
CA ASP A 46 20.48 -23.82 8.28
C ASP A 46 21.13 -22.70 9.12
N THR A 47 21.59 -21.61 8.49
CA THR A 47 22.26 -20.49 9.17
C THR A 47 21.32 -19.32 9.51
N MET A 48 20.24 -19.11 8.74
CA MET A 48 19.25 -18.05 8.99
C MET A 48 18.24 -18.38 10.11
N PHE A 49 18.14 -19.66 10.50
CA PHE A 49 17.25 -20.14 11.56
C PHE A 49 18.00 -20.61 12.81
N GLN A 50 19.24 -20.15 13.02
CA GLN A 50 19.83 -20.26 14.36
C GLN A 50 19.12 -19.25 15.28
N PRO A 51 18.63 -19.70 16.46
CA PRO A 51 18.05 -18.80 17.43
C PRO A 51 19.10 -17.80 17.87
N SER A 52 18.85 -16.52 17.59
CA SER A 52 19.45 -15.46 18.38
C SER A 52 18.89 -15.59 19.79
N ASP A 53 19.74 -16.08 20.68
CA ASP A 53 19.45 -16.29 22.09
C ASP A 53 18.89 -14.97 22.69
N GLY A 54 17.58 -14.92 22.94
CA GLY A 54 16.95 -13.82 23.70
C GLY A 54 15.75 -13.07 23.08
N GLY A 55 15.22 -13.45 21.92
CA GLY A 55 14.03 -12.80 21.35
C GLY A 55 12.80 -13.71 21.29
N ASN A 56 11.71 -13.34 21.96
CA ASN A 56 10.39 -14.04 21.96
C ASN A 56 9.69 -14.11 20.58
N GLY A 57 10.41 -13.97 19.46
CA GLY A 57 9.87 -13.92 18.10
C GLY A 57 10.00 -15.22 17.29
N GLN A 58 10.63 -16.28 17.83
CA GLN A 58 10.93 -17.49 17.04
C GLN A 58 9.95 -18.67 17.23
N ASN A 59 9.01 -18.59 18.17
CA ASN A 59 8.10 -19.72 18.45
C ASN A 59 6.74 -19.66 17.73
N LEU A 60 6.50 -18.71 16.82
CA LEU A 60 5.20 -18.56 16.13
C LEU A 60 5.17 -19.06 14.67
N ILE A 61 6.30 -19.51 14.12
CA ILE A 61 6.38 -19.96 12.72
C ILE A 61 6.24 -21.49 12.59
N GLN A 62 6.28 -22.23 13.70
CA GLN A 62 6.06 -23.69 13.70
C GLN A 62 4.81 -24.02 14.50
N GLY A 63 3.85 -24.71 13.88
CA GLY A 63 2.58 -25.11 14.47
C GLY A 63 1.33 -24.63 13.69
N PRO A 64 0.14 -25.00 14.17
CA PRO A 64 -1.13 -24.72 13.49
C PRO A 64 -1.35 -23.21 13.31
N LEU A 65 -2.08 -22.82 12.25
CA LEU A 65 -2.48 -21.43 12.06
C LEU A 65 -3.46 -21.01 13.16
N GLU A 66 -2.96 -20.28 14.14
CA GLU A 66 -3.77 -19.64 15.17
C GLU A 66 -4.10 -18.19 14.81
N ARG A 67 -5.12 -17.64 15.48
CA ARG A 67 -5.48 -16.23 15.30
C ARG A 67 -4.39 -15.34 15.89
N THR A 68 -3.84 -14.44 15.08
CA THR A 68 -2.91 -13.40 15.55
C THR A 68 -3.61 -12.48 16.55
N LEU A 69 -3.18 -12.50 17.82
CA LEU A 69 -3.70 -11.66 18.89
C LEU A 69 -2.85 -10.40 19.13
N VAL A 70 -1.55 -10.47 18.80
CA VAL A 70 -0.55 -9.43 19.03
C VAL A 70 0.24 -9.27 17.74
N PRO A 71 0.60 -8.04 17.32
CA PRO A 71 1.46 -7.86 16.16
C PRO A 71 2.80 -8.55 16.38
N TYR A 72 3.28 -9.28 15.39
CA TYR A 72 4.60 -9.91 15.44
C TYR A 72 5.36 -9.65 14.16
N THR A 73 6.69 -9.67 14.29
CA THR A 73 7.61 -9.24 13.25
C THR A 73 8.57 -10.36 12.91
N VAL A 74 8.73 -10.65 11.62
CA VAL A 74 9.66 -11.65 11.09
C VAL A 74 10.66 -10.98 10.16
N SER A 75 11.94 -11.09 10.46
CA SER A 75 13.01 -10.52 9.62
C SER A 75 13.78 -11.63 8.89
N VAL A 76 14.01 -11.43 7.59
CA VAL A 76 14.71 -12.36 6.70
C VAL A 76 15.72 -11.62 5.85
N ASP A 77 16.97 -12.05 5.91
CA ASP A 77 18.00 -11.63 4.95
C ASP A 77 17.68 -12.18 3.54
N ALA A 78 17.42 -11.27 2.60
CA ALA A 78 17.20 -11.59 1.20
C ALA A 78 18.31 -10.99 0.33
N GLN A 79 18.59 -11.64 -0.80
CA GLN A 79 19.45 -11.07 -1.83
C GLN A 79 18.59 -10.91 -3.08
N VAL A 80 18.30 -9.66 -3.45
CA VAL A 80 17.49 -9.34 -4.62
C VAL A 80 18.30 -8.41 -5.51
N ASP A 81 18.41 -8.77 -6.78
CA ASP A 81 19.14 -8.00 -7.79
C ASP A 81 20.62 -7.73 -7.43
N GLY A 82 21.26 -8.72 -6.79
CA GLY A 82 22.64 -8.63 -6.34
C GLY A 82 22.85 -7.82 -5.04
N GLU A 83 21.84 -7.07 -4.60
CA GLU A 83 21.86 -6.29 -3.36
C GLU A 83 21.43 -7.16 -2.16
N LYS A 84 22.11 -6.98 -1.02
CA LYS A 84 21.71 -7.61 0.24
C LYS A 84 20.70 -6.71 0.95
N MET A 85 19.56 -7.26 1.32
CA MET A 85 18.54 -6.57 2.09
C MET A 85 18.07 -7.41 3.28
N VAL A 86 17.47 -6.76 4.28
CA VAL A 86 16.68 -7.41 5.32
C VAL A 86 15.21 -7.08 5.06
N LEU A 87 14.43 -8.09 4.69
CA LEU A 87 12.98 -8.00 4.58
C LEU A 87 12.37 -8.23 5.97
N THR A 88 11.61 -7.26 6.46
CA THR A 88 10.88 -7.38 7.72
C THR A 88 9.39 -7.43 7.44
N LEU A 89 8.72 -8.52 7.77
CA LEU A 89 7.28 -8.70 7.64
C LEU A 89 6.62 -8.50 9.00
N VAL A 90 5.68 -7.56 9.07
CA VAL A 90 4.88 -7.27 10.27
C VAL A 90 3.48 -7.84 10.05
N ASP A 91 3.13 -8.92 10.75
CA ASP A 91 1.76 -9.44 10.78
C ASP A 91 0.97 -8.73 11.87
N THR A 92 -0.23 -8.28 11.54
CA THR A 92 -1.12 -7.54 12.46
C THR A 92 -2.33 -8.38 12.86
N PRO A 93 -2.85 -8.19 14.09
CA PRO A 93 -4.10 -8.82 14.49
C PRO A 93 -5.22 -8.37 13.54
N GLY A 94 -6.10 -9.31 13.17
CA GLY A 94 -7.18 -8.99 12.24
C GLY A 94 -8.24 -8.07 12.84
N PHE A 95 -8.75 -7.15 12.03
CA PHE A 95 -9.93 -6.38 12.42
C PHE A 95 -11.12 -7.29 12.71
N GLN A 96 -11.84 -6.97 13.77
CA GLN A 96 -13.11 -7.58 14.09
C GLN A 96 -14.22 -6.67 13.57
N THR A 97 -15.31 -7.23 13.04
CA THR A 97 -16.42 -6.48 12.42
C THR A 97 -17.35 -5.78 13.43
N ASP A 98 -16.80 -5.36 14.56
CA ASP A 98 -17.52 -4.76 15.68
C ASP A 98 -17.11 -3.28 15.88
N TYR A 99 -17.63 -2.63 16.92
CA TYR A 99 -17.29 -1.24 17.30
C TYR A 99 -15.80 -1.02 17.68
N THR A 100 -14.97 -2.06 17.61
CA THR A 100 -13.55 -2.00 17.95
C THR A 100 -12.66 -1.61 16.78
N VAL A 101 -13.16 -1.58 15.54
CA VAL A 101 -12.36 -1.29 14.34
C VAL A 101 -11.60 0.03 14.50
N ASP A 102 -12.25 1.10 14.93
CA ASP A 102 -11.63 2.42 15.07
C ASP A 102 -10.47 2.41 16.08
N LYS A 103 -10.62 1.66 17.18
CA LYS A 103 -9.53 1.48 18.16
C LYS A 103 -8.38 0.67 17.56
N GLN A 104 -8.68 -0.44 16.90
CA GLN A 104 -7.66 -1.29 16.26
C GLN A 104 -6.92 -0.53 15.15
N LEU A 105 -7.63 0.31 14.40
CA LEU A 105 -7.08 1.17 13.36
C LEU A 105 -6.15 2.22 13.99
N HIS A 106 -6.58 2.88 15.07
CA HIS A 106 -5.75 3.80 15.81
C HIS A 106 -4.49 3.14 16.37
N ASP A 107 -4.59 1.90 16.88
CA ASP A 107 -3.43 1.15 17.39
C ASP A 107 -2.42 0.84 16.25
N ILE A 108 -2.90 0.52 15.03
CA ILE A 108 -2.05 0.27 13.86
C ILE A 108 -1.39 1.56 13.35
N ILE A 109 -2.15 2.65 13.25
CA ILE A 109 -1.61 3.96 12.87
C ILE A 109 -0.59 4.42 13.91
N GLY A 110 -0.91 4.26 15.21
CA GLY A 110 0.01 4.55 16.30
C GLY A 110 1.29 3.73 16.24
N TYR A 111 1.23 2.47 15.79
CA TYR A 111 2.43 1.68 15.52
C TYR A 111 3.28 2.28 14.39
N ILE A 112 2.68 2.70 13.27
CA ILE A 112 3.40 3.35 12.15
C ILE A 112 4.04 4.67 12.62
N GLU A 113 3.26 5.54 13.26
CA GLU A 113 3.74 6.83 13.79
C GLU A 113 4.85 6.64 14.82
N HIS A 114 4.77 5.58 15.63
CA HIS A 114 5.85 5.24 16.57
C HIS A 114 7.15 4.89 15.85
N GLN A 115 7.10 4.22 14.68
CA GLN A 115 8.32 3.98 13.90
C GLN A 115 8.93 5.29 13.40
N PHE A 116 8.11 6.23 12.94
CA PHE A 116 8.59 7.56 12.57
C PHE A 116 9.17 8.33 13.77
N ASP A 117 8.60 8.19 14.96
CA ASP A 117 9.15 8.78 16.18
C ASP A 117 10.52 8.23 16.54
N LEU A 118 10.77 6.93 16.32
CA LEU A 118 12.08 6.32 16.53
C LEU A 118 13.12 6.90 15.58
N THR A 119 12.80 7.04 14.29
CA THR A 119 13.69 7.68 13.31
C THR A 119 13.94 9.15 13.68
N LEU A 120 12.89 9.90 13.99
CA LEU A 120 12.98 11.31 14.36
C LEU A 120 13.81 11.50 15.64
N ALA A 121 13.67 10.61 16.62
CA ALA A 121 14.46 10.63 17.83
C ALA A 121 15.95 10.39 17.54
N GLU A 122 16.28 9.50 16.61
CA GLU A 122 17.66 9.25 16.17
C GLU A 122 18.24 10.45 15.40
N GLU A 123 17.48 11.06 14.50
CA GLU A 123 17.92 12.25 13.75
C GLU A 123 18.22 13.47 14.65
N ASN A 124 17.45 13.60 15.73
CA ASN A 124 17.60 14.67 16.71
C ASN A 124 18.81 14.48 17.64
N LYS A 125 19.47 13.31 17.65
CA LYS A 125 20.67 13.09 18.47
C LYS A 125 21.85 13.90 17.92
N VAL A 126 22.62 14.51 18.84
CA VAL A 126 23.84 15.26 18.51
C VAL A 126 24.93 14.32 17.94
N LYS A 127 25.03 13.11 18.48
CA LYS A 127 25.89 12.03 17.95
C LYS A 127 25.00 10.95 17.37
N ARG A 128 24.80 11.01 16.05
CA ARG A 128 23.97 10.07 15.29
C ARG A 128 24.70 8.76 15.08
N ASN A 129 23.99 7.64 15.14
CA ASN A 129 24.54 6.35 14.77
C ASN A 129 24.48 6.18 13.23
N PRO A 130 25.61 6.10 12.51
CA PRO A 130 25.61 5.88 11.06
C PRO A 130 25.14 4.47 10.67
N LYS A 131 24.86 3.59 11.65
CA LYS A 131 24.31 2.25 11.47
C LYS A 131 22.91 2.11 12.06
N ALA A 132 22.18 3.21 12.20
CA ALA A 132 20.78 3.14 12.59
C ALA A 132 20.03 2.29 11.56
N VAL A 133 19.26 1.32 12.05
CA VAL A 133 18.42 0.46 11.23
C VAL A 133 17.13 1.22 10.91
N ASP A 134 16.69 1.14 9.67
CA ASP A 134 15.42 1.70 9.26
C ASP A 134 14.26 0.80 9.72
N THR A 135 13.38 1.35 10.55
CA THR A 135 12.21 0.65 11.09
C THR A 135 10.90 1.13 10.45
N GLN A 136 10.95 2.06 9.49
CA GLN A 136 9.77 2.62 8.84
C GLN A 136 9.05 1.57 8.00
N VAL A 137 7.72 1.56 8.04
CA VAL A 137 6.92 0.66 7.22
C VAL A 137 6.83 1.25 5.82
N HIS A 138 7.41 0.57 4.83
CA HIS A 138 7.46 1.10 3.45
C HIS A 138 6.24 0.74 2.62
N ALA A 139 5.59 -0.38 2.94
CA ALA A 139 4.42 -0.87 2.24
C ALA A 139 3.45 -1.54 3.22
N CYS A 140 2.16 -1.28 3.03
CA CYS A 140 1.07 -1.89 3.77
C CYS A 140 0.18 -2.67 2.80
N ILE A 141 0.18 -3.99 2.92
CA ILE A 141 -0.67 -4.86 2.12
C ILE A 141 -2.03 -4.97 2.81
N TYR A 142 -3.06 -4.42 2.19
CA TYR A 142 -4.42 -4.48 2.71
C TYR A 142 -5.20 -5.65 2.09
N PHE A 143 -5.60 -6.60 2.93
CA PHE A 143 -6.38 -7.75 2.51
C PHE A 143 -7.88 -7.46 2.52
N VAL A 144 -8.46 -7.46 1.33
CA VAL A 144 -9.91 -7.39 1.09
C VAL A 144 -10.51 -8.81 1.14
N ASP A 145 -11.65 -8.94 1.79
CA ASP A 145 -12.40 -10.19 1.86
C ASP A 145 -13.05 -10.52 0.50
N PRO A 146 -12.78 -11.69 -0.11
CA PRO A 146 -13.39 -12.07 -1.38
C PRO A 146 -14.90 -12.31 -1.29
N SER A 147 -15.45 -12.53 -0.10
CA SER A 147 -16.87 -12.80 0.09
C SER A 147 -17.73 -11.57 -0.20
N LYS A 148 -17.13 -10.38 -0.17
CA LYS A 148 -17.80 -9.10 -0.38
C LYS A 148 -17.93 -8.80 -1.87
N LYS A 149 -19.06 -8.22 -2.26
CA LYS A 149 -19.32 -7.81 -3.66
C LYS A 149 -18.72 -6.44 -4.00
N ASP A 150 -18.55 -5.61 -2.99
CA ASP A 150 -17.98 -4.26 -3.02
C ASP A 150 -17.27 -4.02 -1.68
N LEU A 151 -16.56 -2.90 -1.54
CA LEU A 151 -15.93 -2.51 -0.27
C LEU A 151 -16.98 -2.09 0.76
N ASP A 152 -16.81 -2.57 2.00
CA ASP A 152 -17.65 -2.13 3.11
C ASP A 152 -17.19 -0.77 3.64
N GLU A 153 -18.08 -0.09 4.36
CA GLU A 153 -17.78 1.19 5.04
C GLU A 153 -16.55 1.09 5.96
N PHE A 154 -16.36 -0.06 6.62
CA PHE A 154 -15.19 -0.29 7.44
C PHE A 154 -13.90 -0.41 6.62
N ASP A 155 -13.94 -1.08 5.46
CA ASP A 155 -12.78 -1.17 4.57
C ASP A 155 -12.40 0.22 4.04
N ILE A 156 -13.40 1.00 3.64
CA ILE A 156 -13.23 2.38 3.15
C ILE A 156 -12.57 3.25 4.22
N ARG A 157 -13.06 3.20 5.47
CA ARG A 157 -12.48 3.95 6.58
C ARG A 157 -11.03 3.57 6.85
N VAL A 158 -10.76 2.27 6.93
CA VAL A 158 -9.40 1.76 7.17
C VAL A 158 -8.44 2.16 6.05
N LEU A 159 -8.87 2.00 4.79
CA LEU A 159 -8.07 2.39 3.63
C LEU A 159 -7.79 3.90 3.61
N SER A 160 -8.81 4.72 3.89
CA SER A 160 -8.70 6.19 3.89
C SER A 160 -7.76 6.72 4.98
N GLU A 161 -7.76 6.12 6.18
CA GLU A 161 -6.85 6.55 7.24
C GLU A 161 -5.42 6.02 7.04
N LEU A 162 -5.27 4.76 6.60
CA LEU A 162 -3.95 4.16 6.38
C LEU A 162 -3.22 4.80 5.19
N SER A 163 -3.92 5.14 4.12
CA SER A 163 -3.32 5.75 2.93
C SER A 163 -2.59 7.07 3.21
N ASN A 164 -2.99 7.79 4.25
CA ASN A 164 -2.35 9.07 4.62
C ASN A 164 -1.01 8.90 5.35
N ARG A 165 -0.65 7.67 5.74
CA ARG A 165 0.54 7.40 6.57
C ARG A 165 1.47 6.35 5.98
N VAL A 166 1.02 5.55 5.03
CA VAL A 166 1.81 4.46 4.41
C VAL A 166 1.31 4.15 3.00
N ASN A 167 2.20 3.63 2.15
CA ASN A 167 1.84 3.10 0.84
C ASN A 167 0.95 1.86 0.96
N VAL A 168 -0.34 1.99 0.66
CA VAL A 168 -1.30 0.89 0.75
C VAL A 168 -1.48 0.19 -0.59
N ILE A 169 -1.34 -1.13 -0.59
CA ILE A 169 -1.52 -2.01 -1.76
C ILE A 169 -2.69 -2.97 -1.48
N PRO A 170 -3.79 -2.90 -2.24
CA PRO A 170 -4.96 -3.76 -2.03
C PRO A 170 -4.76 -5.15 -2.64
N VAL A 171 -5.07 -6.18 -1.86
CA VAL A 171 -4.99 -7.60 -2.23
C VAL A 171 -6.28 -8.31 -1.86
N ILE A 172 -6.85 -9.06 -2.80
CA ILE A 172 -7.99 -9.93 -2.53
C ILE A 172 -7.44 -11.26 -2.00
N GLY A 173 -7.72 -11.55 -0.73
CA GLY A 173 -7.36 -12.81 -0.08
C GLY A 173 -8.22 -13.97 -0.57
N LYS A 174 -7.81 -15.21 -0.26
CA LYS A 174 -8.58 -16.44 -0.50
C LYS A 174 -9.25 -16.48 -1.88
N SER A 175 -8.50 -16.11 -2.92
CA SER A 175 -9.08 -15.94 -4.26
C SER A 175 -9.51 -17.26 -4.93
N ASP A 176 -9.19 -18.39 -4.30
CA ASP A 176 -9.73 -19.74 -4.55
C ASP A 176 -11.23 -19.86 -4.27
N THR A 177 -11.78 -18.98 -3.42
CA THR A 177 -13.22 -18.95 -3.13
C THR A 177 -14.05 -18.29 -4.25
N LEU A 178 -13.38 -17.61 -5.18
CA LEU A 178 -14.01 -16.88 -6.27
C LEU A 178 -13.93 -17.67 -7.58
N THR A 179 -15.04 -17.70 -8.30
CA THR A 179 -15.03 -18.10 -9.71
C THR A 179 -14.30 -17.05 -10.56
N LEU A 180 -13.77 -17.46 -11.71
CA LEU A 180 -13.13 -16.55 -12.66
C LEU A 180 -14.06 -15.39 -13.06
N ALA A 181 -15.35 -15.67 -13.28
CA ALA A 181 -16.34 -14.65 -13.62
C ALA A 181 -16.59 -13.65 -12.48
N GLN A 182 -16.56 -14.11 -11.22
CA GLN A 182 -16.67 -13.22 -10.06
C GLN A 182 -15.42 -12.35 -9.92
N ARG A 183 -14.22 -12.91 -10.09
CA ARG A 183 -12.94 -12.18 -10.02
C ARG A 183 -12.89 -11.05 -11.05
N ILE A 184 -13.25 -11.32 -12.30
CA ILE A 184 -13.27 -10.33 -13.40
C ILE A 184 -14.25 -9.17 -13.10
N ARG A 185 -15.34 -9.43 -12.37
CA ARG A 185 -16.30 -8.39 -11.97
C ARG A 185 -15.88 -7.64 -10.70
N LEU A 186 -15.28 -8.34 -9.75
CA LEU A 186 -14.95 -7.80 -8.42
C LEU A 186 -13.78 -6.81 -8.51
N LYS A 187 -12.71 -7.14 -9.24
CA LYS A 187 -11.54 -6.26 -9.40
C LYS A 187 -11.90 -4.82 -9.83
N PRO A 188 -12.60 -4.60 -10.97
CA PRO A 188 -12.94 -3.24 -11.39
C PRO A 188 -13.95 -2.56 -10.47
N THR A 189 -14.83 -3.33 -9.80
CA THR A 189 -15.78 -2.78 -8.83
C THR A 189 -15.05 -2.17 -7.63
N ILE A 190 -14.08 -2.90 -7.08
CA ILE A 190 -13.25 -2.42 -5.96
C ILE A 190 -12.47 -1.16 -6.36
N ILE A 191 -11.79 -1.17 -7.51
CA ILE A 191 -11.01 -0.01 -7.98
C ILE A 191 -11.91 1.21 -8.21
N LYS A 192 -13.09 1.00 -8.83
CA LYS A 192 -14.07 2.07 -9.02
C LYS A 192 -14.53 2.67 -7.69
N SER A 193 -14.79 1.82 -6.69
CA SER A 193 -15.21 2.26 -5.36
C SER A 193 -14.12 3.07 -4.65
N ILE A 194 -12.86 2.64 -4.74
CA ILE A 194 -11.70 3.33 -4.14
C ILE A 194 -11.46 4.69 -4.79
N TYR A 195 -11.35 4.72 -6.12
CA TYR A 195 -10.85 5.89 -6.85
C TYR A 195 -11.95 6.88 -7.26
N ASN A 196 -13.04 6.38 -7.83
CA ASN A 196 -14.09 7.26 -8.36
C ASN A 196 -15.05 7.71 -7.26
N THR A 197 -15.40 6.81 -6.32
CA THR A 197 -16.41 7.09 -5.30
C THR A 197 -15.82 7.72 -4.05
N HIS A 198 -14.76 7.13 -3.49
CA HIS A 198 -14.22 7.54 -2.18
C HIS A 198 -12.93 8.35 -2.26
N LYS A 199 -12.31 8.48 -3.44
CA LYS A 199 -11.10 9.29 -3.67
C LYS A 199 -9.96 8.97 -2.71
N ILE A 200 -9.71 7.67 -2.48
CA ILE A 200 -8.66 7.21 -1.56
C ILE A 200 -7.32 7.21 -2.30
N PRO A 201 -6.28 7.91 -1.80
CA PRO A 201 -4.97 7.97 -2.43
C PRO A 201 -4.18 6.69 -2.15
N LEU A 202 -4.37 5.65 -2.96
CA LEU A 202 -3.57 4.43 -2.87
C LEU A 202 -2.22 4.58 -3.56
N TYR A 203 -1.28 3.70 -3.21
CA TYR A 203 0.02 3.65 -3.85
C TYR A 203 -0.14 3.55 -5.37
N GLY A 204 0.49 4.50 -6.05
CA GLY A 204 0.55 4.63 -7.49
C GLY A 204 -0.69 5.22 -8.16
N MET A 205 -1.74 5.56 -7.42
CA MET A 205 -2.90 6.22 -8.00
C MET A 205 -2.60 7.72 -8.23
N PRO A 206 -3.06 8.31 -9.34
CA PRO A 206 -2.87 9.74 -9.58
C PRO A 206 -3.51 10.55 -8.45
N GLU A 207 -2.75 11.54 -7.96
CA GLU A 207 -3.30 12.56 -7.08
C GLU A 207 -4.07 13.55 -7.95
N GLU A 208 -5.34 13.80 -7.60
CA GLU A 208 -6.03 14.95 -8.16
C GLU A 208 -5.37 16.18 -7.52
N GLU A 209 -4.63 16.96 -8.32
CA GLU A 209 -4.22 18.30 -7.91
C GLU A 209 -5.51 19.05 -7.54
N GLU A 210 -5.71 19.31 -6.24
CA GLU A 210 -6.70 20.29 -5.83
C GLU A 210 -6.25 21.59 -6.51
N GLU A 211 -6.99 22.05 -7.53
CA GLU A 211 -6.79 23.39 -8.08
C GLU A 211 -6.93 24.32 -6.88
N GLU A 212 -5.81 24.85 -6.36
CA GLU A 212 -5.82 25.88 -5.35
C GLU A 212 -6.64 27.02 -5.95
N ASP A 213 -7.90 27.15 -5.52
CA ASP A 213 -8.72 28.31 -5.81
C ASP A 213 -7.89 29.52 -5.35
N GLY A 214 -7.30 30.22 -6.32
CA GLY A 214 -6.36 31.31 -6.12
C GLY A 214 -7.06 32.53 -5.57
N ASP A 215 -7.48 32.47 -4.31
CA ASP A 215 -8.04 33.59 -3.56
C ASP A 215 -7.02 34.03 -2.52
N GLY A 216 -6.11 34.89 -2.96
CA GLY A 216 -5.08 35.51 -2.15
C GLY A 216 -4.47 36.71 -2.85
N GLU A 217 -5.29 37.55 -3.51
CA GLU A 217 -4.88 38.94 -3.76
C GLU A 217 -4.78 39.60 -2.38
N ASP A 218 -3.55 39.74 -1.90
CA ASP A 218 -3.22 40.58 -0.76
C ASP A 218 -3.60 42.03 -1.09
N ASP A 219 -4.76 42.48 -0.59
CA ASP A 219 -5.15 43.89 -0.54
C ASP A 219 -4.19 44.65 0.42
N ASP A 220 -3.03 45.05 -0.10
CA ASP A 220 -2.17 46.07 0.51
C ASP A 220 -2.87 47.45 0.38
N VAL A 221 -3.83 47.73 1.27
CA VAL A 221 -4.38 49.08 1.44
C VAL A 221 -3.42 49.89 2.30
N GLU A 222 -2.47 50.56 1.64
CA GLU A 222 -1.71 51.66 2.23
C GLU A 222 -2.66 52.83 2.55
N ASN A 223 -2.68 53.21 3.83
CA ASN A 223 -3.47 54.30 4.36
C ASN A 223 -2.65 55.61 4.30
N GLU A 224 -2.88 56.44 3.28
CA GLU A 224 -2.45 57.85 3.27
C GLU A 224 -3.59 58.82 2.93
N GLY A 225 -4.02 59.55 3.96
CA GLY A 225 -4.11 61.02 3.98
C GLY A 225 -4.78 61.81 2.83
N ILE A 226 -6.04 62.22 3.06
CA ILE A 226 -6.59 63.59 2.93
C ILE A 226 -6.21 64.42 1.67
N ASN A 227 -7.18 64.70 0.77
CA ASN A 227 -7.74 66.05 0.62
C ASN A 227 -8.93 66.20 -0.37
N GLU A 228 -9.76 67.17 -0.02
CA GLU A 228 -10.95 67.72 -0.68
C GLU A 228 -10.78 68.15 -2.16
N LYS A 229 -11.81 67.97 -3.02
CA LYS A 229 -12.83 68.99 -3.44
C LYS A 229 -13.40 68.73 -4.85
N ASN A 230 -14.71 68.99 -4.95
CA ASN A 230 -15.47 69.48 -6.11
C ASN A 230 -15.72 68.57 -7.34
N GLY A 231 -16.97 68.11 -7.45
CA GLY A 231 -17.97 68.83 -8.26
C GLY A 231 -18.18 68.43 -9.73
N ILE A 232 -19.44 68.07 -9.99
CA ILE A 232 -20.26 68.36 -11.19
C ILE A 232 -20.32 67.29 -12.30
N ASN A 233 -21.56 66.84 -12.51
CA ASN A 233 -22.22 66.21 -13.66
C ASN A 233 -21.58 66.45 -15.04
N SER A 234 -21.64 65.43 -15.90
CA SER A 234 -22.26 65.57 -17.23
C SER A 234 -22.40 64.23 -17.98
N ASN A 235 -23.51 64.17 -18.73
CA ASN A 235 -24.02 63.11 -19.60
C ASN A 235 -23.13 62.77 -20.82
N GLY A 236 -23.47 61.65 -21.46
CA GLY A 236 -23.10 61.25 -22.83
C GLY A 236 -23.16 59.72 -22.95
N ASP A 237 -24.28 59.07 -23.23
CA ASP A 237 -25.04 58.94 -24.49
C ASP A 237 -24.25 58.45 -25.71
N ASN A 238 -24.88 57.48 -26.40
CA ASN A 238 -24.67 56.92 -27.75
C ASN A 238 -23.76 55.68 -27.84
N ASP A 239 -24.32 54.48 -27.99
CA ASP A 239 -24.83 53.82 -29.23
C ASP A 239 -23.75 52.84 -29.72
N ASP A 240 -24.00 51.64 -30.25
CA ASP A 240 -25.20 51.07 -30.82
C ASP A 240 -25.07 49.53 -30.92
N SER A 241 -26.23 48.90 -31.05
CA SER A 241 -26.60 47.54 -31.50
C SER A 241 -25.58 46.68 -32.30
N ILE A 242 -25.61 45.33 -32.24
CA ILE A 242 -26.49 44.44 -33.03
C ILE A 242 -26.51 43.02 -32.42
N ASN A 243 -27.70 42.51 -32.07
CA ASN A 243 -27.97 41.08 -31.83
C ASN A 243 -28.91 40.60 -32.94
N GLY A 244 -28.38 39.81 -33.87
CA GLY A 244 -29.16 39.22 -34.97
C GLY A 244 -29.87 37.96 -34.52
N ASN A 245 -31.20 38.03 -34.37
CA ASN A 245 -32.06 36.84 -34.26
C ASN A 245 -32.50 36.39 -35.65
N ALA A 246 -32.15 35.16 -36.04
CA ALA A 246 -32.80 34.45 -37.13
C ALA A 246 -34.01 33.69 -36.57
N ILE A 247 -35.18 33.92 -37.18
CA ILE A 247 -36.44 33.25 -36.89
C ILE A 247 -36.65 32.20 -37.99
N ASP A 248 -36.69 30.93 -37.61
CA ASP A 248 -37.23 29.88 -38.47
C ASP A 248 -38.59 29.43 -37.94
N ASN A 249 -39.58 29.49 -38.83
CA ASN A 249 -40.96 29.11 -38.59
C ASN A 249 -41.10 27.59 -38.66
N ASN A 250 -41.17 26.93 -37.50
CA ASN A 250 -41.96 25.72 -37.30
C ASN A 250 -42.22 25.59 -35.80
N GLY A 251 -43.47 25.73 -35.41
CA GLY A 251 -43.89 25.70 -34.01
C GLY A 251 -43.61 24.36 -33.37
N ASP A 252 -42.60 24.32 -32.50
CA ASP A 252 -42.60 23.50 -31.30
C ASP A 252 -41.68 24.15 -30.25
N THR A 253 -42.23 24.61 -29.14
CA THR A 253 -41.46 25.28 -28.08
C THR A 253 -40.91 24.23 -27.12
N VAL A 254 -39.75 23.66 -27.45
CA VAL A 254 -38.99 22.86 -26.48
C VAL A 254 -38.22 23.81 -25.57
N VAL A 255 -38.68 23.94 -24.33
CA VAL A 255 -37.92 24.58 -23.24
C VAL A 255 -36.66 23.76 -22.99
N LYS A 256 -35.54 24.13 -23.62
CA LYS A 256 -34.21 23.69 -23.17
C LYS A 256 -33.89 24.39 -21.85
N LYS A 257 -34.22 23.72 -20.74
CA LYS A 257 -33.48 23.94 -19.49
C LYS A 257 -32.03 23.57 -19.78
N ILE A 258 -31.17 24.57 -19.88
CA ILE A 258 -29.72 24.40 -19.86
C ILE A 258 -29.40 23.95 -18.43
N ASN A 259 -29.30 22.63 -18.20
CA ASN A 259 -28.67 22.10 -17.00
C ASN A 259 -27.18 22.44 -17.09
N LYS A 260 -26.80 23.55 -16.44
CA LYS A 260 -25.42 23.89 -16.16
C LYS A 260 -25.03 23.22 -14.84
N ASP A 261 -25.03 21.89 -14.82
CA ASP A 261 -24.60 21.04 -13.71
C ASP A 261 -24.14 19.68 -14.26
N THR A 262 -23.20 19.68 -15.21
CA THR A 262 -22.30 18.53 -15.35
C THR A 262 -21.14 18.79 -14.40
N LYS A 263 -21.23 18.27 -13.17
CA LYS A 263 -20.04 17.97 -12.38
C LYS A 263 -19.08 17.24 -13.32
N LYS A 264 -17.88 17.78 -13.56
CA LYS A 264 -16.80 17.04 -14.22
C LYS A 264 -16.62 15.76 -13.42
N GLU A 265 -17.12 14.63 -13.92
CA GLU A 265 -16.72 13.33 -13.39
C GLU A 265 -15.22 13.23 -13.64
N SER A 266 -14.46 13.04 -12.56
CA SER A 266 -13.03 12.73 -12.63
C SER A 266 -12.78 11.65 -13.68
N PRO A 267 -11.72 11.75 -14.51
CA PRO A 267 -11.41 10.71 -15.49
C PRO A 267 -11.22 9.38 -14.77
N SER A 268 -11.95 8.34 -15.18
CA SER A 268 -11.77 7.00 -14.62
C SER A 268 -10.33 6.53 -14.84
N LEU A 269 -9.82 5.63 -13.98
CA LEU A 269 -8.49 5.03 -14.12
C LEU A 269 -8.21 4.53 -15.56
N ASP A 270 -9.22 3.95 -16.21
CA ASP A 270 -9.12 3.49 -17.61
C ASP A 270 -8.82 4.62 -18.61
N VAL A 271 -9.34 5.83 -18.37
CA VAL A 271 -9.09 7.01 -19.21
C VAL A 271 -7.69 7.54 -18.94
N PHE A 272 -7.23 7.51 -17.70
CA PHE A 272 -5.85 7.87 -17.35
C PHE A 272 -4.84 6.93 -18.02
N LEU A 273 -5.06 5.62 -17.94
CA LEU A 273 -4.19 4.62 -18.57
C LEU A 273 -4.15 4.75 -20.10
N GLN A 274 -5.21 5.24 -20.74
CA GLN A 274 -5.24 5.50 -22.19
C GLN A 274 -4.41 6.71 -22.62
N GLN A 275 -3.98 7.58 -21.70
CA GLN A 275 -3.14 8.73 -22.01
C GLN A 275 -1.69 8.34 -22.29
N PHE A 276 -1.25 7.18 -21.80
CA PHE A 276 0.10 6.69 -21.97
C PHE A 276 0.21 5.77 -23.18
N ASP A 277 1.24 5.98 -23.99
CA ASP A 277 1.58 5.08 -25.09
C ASP A 277 2.64 4.08 -24.63
N TYR A 278 2.16 2.94 -24.12
CA TYR A 278 2.99 1.93 -23.44
C TYR A 278 4.30 1.59 -24.16
N GLU A 279 4.29 1.52 -25.50
CA GLU A 279 5.46 1.13 -26.30
C GLU A 279 6.56 2.21 -26.35
N ASN A 280 6.20 3.47 -26.09
CA ASN A 280 7.09 4.63 -26.17
C ASN A 280 7.57 5.14 -24.81
N GLU A 281 7.00 4.63 -23.71
CA GLU A 281 7.34 5.02 -22.35
C GLU A 281 8.55 4.27 -21.80
N ASP A 282 9.23 4.86 -20.81
CA ASP A 282 10.38 4.26 -20.13
C ASP A 282 9.99 3.04 -19.28
N ASP A 283 10.96 2.15 -19.01
CA ASP A 283 10.76 0.90 -18.24
C ASP A 283 10.10 1.13 -16.86
N GLU A 284 10.40 2.25 -16.19
CA GLU A 284 9.80 2.60 -14.89
C GLU A 284 8.29 2.89 -15.03
N VAL A 285 7.90 3.62 -16.07
CA VAL A 285 6.50 3.97 -16.36
C VAL A 285 5.73 2.73 -16.81
N GLN A 286 6.32 1.91 -17.68
CA GLN A 286 5.73 0.63 -18.09
C GLN A 286 5.46 -0.29 -16.88
N SER A 287 6.44 -0.42 -15.97
CA SER A 287 6.25 -1.21 -14.75
C SER A 287 5.14 -0.68 -13.85
N PHE A 288 4.87 0.63 -13.89
CA PHE A 288 3.81 1.25 -13.12
C PHE A 288 2.44 1.06 -13.77
N ILE A 289 2.36 1.15 -15.11
CA ILE A 289 1.17 0.80 -15.89
C ILE A 289 0.78 -0.67 -15.63
N ASP A 290 1.76 -1.58 -15.67
CA ASP A 290 1.55 -3.01 -15.37
C ASP A 290 0.99 -3.22 -13.97
N TYR A 291 1.48 -2.45 -12.99
CA TYR A 291 0.96 -2.47 -11.63
C TYR A 291 -0.49 -1.99 -11.58
N LEU A 292 -0.81 -0.84 -12.19
CA LEU A 292 -2.14 -0.27 -12.21
C LEU A 292 -3.17 -1.18 -12.91
N GLN A 293 -2.74 -1.93 -13.92
CA GLN A 293 -3.59 -2.93 -14.58
C GLN A 293 -3.79 -4.20 -13.74
N ALA A 294 -2.85 -4.53 -12.84
CA ALA A 294 -2.91 -5.74 -12.03
C ALA A 294 -3.75 -5.60 -10.75
N ILE A 295 -3.87 -4.38 -10.20
CA ILE A 295 -4.56 -4.13 -8.93
C ILE A 295 -6.09 -4.30 -9.03
N PRO A 296 -6.74 -4.80 -7.96
CA PRO A 296 -6.14 -5.42 -6.79
C PRO A 296 -5.58 -6.82 -7.13
N PHE A 297 -4.45 -7.18 -6.50
CA PHE A 297 -3.83 -8.51 -6.71
C PHE A 297 -4.69 -9.61 -6.09
N THR A 298 -4.67 -10.80 -6.69
CA THR A 298 -5.34 -11.98 -6.11
C THR A 298 -4.35 -12.93 -5.46
N PHE A 299 -4.65 -13.35 -4.24
CA PHE A 299 -3.76 -14.21 -3.45
C PHE A 299 -4.44 -15.53 -3.07
N ILE A 300 -3.68 -16.61 -3.16
CA ILE A 300 -4.01 -17.94 -2.65
C ILE A 300 -2.83 -18.41 -1.80
N ALA A 301 -3.08 -18.75 -0.54
CA ALA A 301 -2.04 -19.28 0.33
C ALA A 301 -1.78 -20.77 0.04
N CYS A 302 -0.52 -21.20 0.21
CA CYS A 302 -0.18 -22.61 0.17
C CYS A 302 -0.76 -23.36 1.38
N GLU A 303 -1.00 -24.66 1.20
CA GLU A 303 -1.42 -25.53 2.29
C GLU A 303 -0.23 -25.86 3.19
N GLU A 304 -0.45 -25.76 4.49
CA GLU A 304 0.53 -26.10 5.51
C GLU A 304 0.01 -27.30 6.31
N ASP A 305 0.92 -28.20 6.65
CA ASP A 305 0.63 -29.29 7.58
C ASP A 305 0.22 -28.69 8.94
N PRO A 306 -0.98 -29.01 9.47
CA PRO A 306 -1.49 -28.43 10.70
C PRO A 306 -0.61 -28.68 11.93
N ASP A 307 0.17 -29.76 11.95
CA ASP A 307 1.02 -30.09 13.11
C ASP A 307 2.41 -29.46 13.02
N THR A 308 2.96 -29.33 11.81
CA THR A 308 4.34 -28.86 11.61
C THR A 308 4.44 -27.43 11.09
N GLY A 309 3.36 -26.88 10.51
CA GLY A 309 3.37 -25.58 9.82
C GLY A 309 4.21 -25.57 8.54
N ALA A 310 4.68 -26.74 8.08
CA ALA A 310 5.47 -26.86 6.87
C ALA A 310 4.58 -26.92 5.63
N PRO A 311 4.99 -26.34 4.49
CA PRO A 311 4.22 -26.44 3.26
C PRO A 311 4.09 -27.90 2.82
N ILE A 312 2.86 -28.32 2.49
CA ILE A 312 2.62 -29.66 1.96
C ILE A 312 3.25 -29.74 0.57
N GLN A 313 4.18 -30.68 0.39
CA GLN A 313 4.80 -30.92 -0.91
C GLN A 313 3.82 -31.72 -1.77
N ILE A 314 3.11 -31.03 -2.66
CA ILE A 314 2.23 -31.69 -3.63
C ILE A 314 3.11 -32.26 -4.75
N THR A 315 3.41 -33.56 -4.68
CA THR A 315 3.97 -34.27 -5.83
C THR A 315 2.88 -34.38 -6.89
N SER A 316 3.09 -33.81 -8.08
CA SER A 316 2.19 -33.99 -9.22
C SER A 316 1.98 -35.48 -9.47
N LYS A 317 0.82 -36.01 -9.08
CA LYS A 317 0.38 -37.33 -9.53
C LYS A 317 0.09 -37.16 -11.01
N SER A 318 1.06 -37.52 -11.84
CA SER A 318 0.87 -37.60 -13.28
C SER A 318 -0.35 -38.46 -13.57
N THR A 319 -1.23 -37.94 -14.41
CA THR A 319 -2.37 -38.62 -15.01
C THR A 319 -1.92 -39.96 -15.58
N GLN A 320 -2.15 -41.06 -14.87
CA GLN A 320 -2.05 -42.42 -15.43
C GLN A 320 -3.43 -43.08 -15.40
N SER A 321 -4.14 -42.89 -16.50
CA SER A 321 -5.16 -43.82 -16.96
C SER A 321 -4.51 -45.17 -17.28
N THR A 322 -4.97 -46.21 -16.59
CA THR A 322 -5.13 -47.61 -17.04
C THR A 322 -4.03 -48.22 -17.93
N SER A 323 -3.22 -49.13 -17.37
CA SER A 323 -3.15 -50.53 -17.84
C SER A 323 -2.18 -51.36 -16.98
N SER A 324 -2.64 -52.56 -16.65
CA SER A 324 -1.91 -53.63 -15.97
C SER A 324 -0.77 -54.21 -16.82
N SER A 325 0.41 -54.42 -16.23
CA SER A 325 1.15 -55.69 -16.38
C SER A 325 2.36 -55.76 -15.44
N SER A 326 2.59 -56.98 -14.96
CA SER A 326 3.65 -57.43 -14.06
C SER A 326 5.00 -57.62 -14.77
N SER A 327 6.09 -57.14 -14.18
CA SER A 327 7.42 -57.78 -14.28
C SER A 327 8.40 -57.24 -13.23
N SER A 328 9.18 -58.17 -12.68
CA SER A 328 10.14 -58.11 -11.56
C SER A 328 11.27 -57.06 -11.66
N PRO A 329 11.98 -56.77 -10.54
CA PRO A 329 12.90 -55.64 -10.45
C PRO A 329 14.32 -56.03 -10.90
N THR A 330 14.88 -55.24 -11.81
CA THR A 330 16.33 -55.11 -12.01
C THR A 330 16.74 -53.71 -11.60
N CYS A 331 17.70 -53.65 -10.68
CA CYS A 331 18.30 -52.44 -10.15
C CYS A 331 19.13 -51.79 -11.26
N ASP A 332 18.73 -50.60 -11.70
CA ASP A 332 19.55 -49.71 -12.53
C ASP A 332 19.47 -48.29 -11.98
N ASP A 333 20.66 -47.74 -11.71
CA ASP A 333 20.94 -46.35 -11.34
C ASP A 333 20.19 -45.37 -12.24
N LYS A 334 19.33 -44.53 -11.65
CA LYS A 334 18.82 -43.32 -12.30
C LYS A 334 18.76 -42.17 -11.31
N ASP A 335 19.48 -41.12 -11.68
CA ASP A 335 19.52 -39.81 -11.05
C ASP A 335 18.15 -39.38 -10.50
N ASP A 336 18.10 -39.07 -9.20
CA ASP A 336 16.99 -38.41 -8.52
C ASP A 336 16.75 -37.02 -9.14
N LYS A 337 16.07 -36.97 -10.28
CA LYS A 337 15.32 -35.79 -10.71
C LYS A 337 14.18 -35.60 -9.71
N LYS A 338 14.47 -34.97 -8.56
CA LYS A 338 13.44 -34.47 -7.66
C LYS A 338 12.45 -33.66 -8.48
N SER A 339 11.21 -34.13 -8.55
CA SER A 339 10.10 -33.35 -9.06
C SER A 339 10.11 -31.98 -8.36
N PRO A 340 9.83 -30.89 -9.09
CA PRO A 340 9.75 -29.57 -8.48
C PRO A 340 8.76 -29.63 -7.32
N ILE A 341 9.18 -29.15 -6.15
CA ILE A 341 8.29 -29.04 -4.99
C ILE A 341 7.27 -27.96 -5.35
N ILE A 342 6.01 -28.36 -5.54
CA ILE A 342 4.92 -27.45 -5.83
C ILE A 342 4.37 -26.94 -4.49
N LEU A 343 4.45 -25.62 -4.28
CA LEU A 343 3.74 -24.93 -3.22
C LEU A 343 2.29 -24.75 -3.67
N GLY A 344 1.39 -25.57 -3.16
CA GLY A 344 0.01 -25.58 -3.62
C GLY A 344 -1.00 -25.90 -2.53
N ARG A 345 -2.25 -26.02 -2.94
CA ARG A 345 -3.39 -26.41 -2.09
C ARG A 345 -4.16 -27.56 -2.72
N ASP A 346 -4.51 -28.58 -1.94
CA ASP A 346 -5.29 -29.74 -2.41
C ASP A 346 -6.73 -29.66 -1.89
N TYR A 347 -7.69 -29.63 -2.81
CA TYR A 347 -9.12 -29.60 -2.47
C TYR A 347 -9.80 -30.97 -2.59
N GLY A 348 -9.04 -32.04 -2.81
CA GLY A 348 -9.53 -33.40 -3.02
C GLY A 348 -10.16 -33.62 -4.40
N TRP A 349 -10.70 -32.59 -5.05
CA TRP A 349 -11.12 -32.60 -6.45
C TRP A 349 -10.05 -32.08 -7.42
N GLY A 350 -8.98 -31.46 -6.90
CA GLY A 350 -7.89 -30.92 -7.70
C GLY A 350 -6.86 -30.20 -6.84
N THR A 351 -5.67 -30.04 -7.39
CA THR A 351 -4.55 -29.34 -6.77
C THR A 351 -4.30 -28.02 -7.47
N ILE A 352 -4.20 -26.93 -6.71
CA ILE A 352 -3.88 -25.60 -7.22
C ILE A 352 -2.42 -25.30 -6.91
N ASP A 353 -1.65 -24.92 -7.93
CA ASP A 353 -0.33 -24.33 -7.74
C ASP A 353 -0.49 -22.84 -7.39
N CYS A 354 -0.09 -22.46 -6.18
CA CYS A 354 -0.22 -21.09 -5.69
C CYS A 354 0.81 -20.15 -6.34
N LEU A 355 1.88 -20.70 -6.91
CA LEU A 355 2.90 -19.96 -7.64
C LEU A 355 2.62 -19.89 -9.14
N SER A 356 1.51 -20.45 -9.63
CA SER A 356 1.13 -20.29 -11.04
C SER A 356 0.37 -18.97 -11.24
N ASP A 357 0.81 -18.22 -12.26
CA ASP A 357 0.20 -16.95 -12.67
C ASP A 357 -1.22 -17.12 -13.24
N ASP A 358 -1.62 -18.35 -13.59
CA ASP A 358 -2.97 -18.67 -14.06
C ASP A 358 -4.01 -18.55 -12.93
N TYR A 359 -3.61 -18.86 -11.69
CA TYR A 359 -4.52 -18.96 -10.55
C TYR A 359 -4.37 -17.81 -9.55
N SER A 360 -3.15 -17.33 -9.32
CA SER A 360 -2.86 -16.27 -8.35
C SER A 360 -1.93 -15.22 -8.94
N ASP A 361 -2.18 -13.94 -8.64
CA ASP A 361 -1.25 -12.87 -8.98
C ASP A 361 -0.10 -12.75 -7.96
N PHE A 362 0.21 -13.82 -7.21
CA PHE A 362 1.18 -13.79 -6.11
C PHE A 362 2.59 -13.48 -6.59
N ASN A 363 3.05 -14.07 -7.71
CA ASN A 363 4.37 -13.75 -8.26
C ASN A 363 4.45 -12.30 -8.73
N LYS A 364 3.38 -11.77 -9.33
CA LYS A 364 3.31 -10.36 -9.75
C LYS A 364 3.47 -9.44 -8.53
N LEU A 365 2.73 -9.73 -7.46
CA LEU A 365 2.83 -9.00 -6.19
C LEU A 365 4.25 -9.12 -5.58
N LYS A 366 4.82 -10.32 -5.55
CA LYS A 366 6.18 -10.57 -5.03
C LYS A 366 7.24 -9.82 -5.83
N THR A 367 7.18 -9.89 -7.15
CA THR A 367 8.12 -9.20 -8.06
C THR A 367 7.98 -7.69 -7.93
N MET A 368 6.76 -7.16 -7.87
CA MET A 368 6.53 -5.73 -7.63
C MET A 368 7.13 -5.28 -6.29
N LEU A 369 6.80 -5.97 -5.19
CA LEU A 369 7.23 -5.58 -3.85
C LEU A 369 8.75 -5.67 -3.66
N LEU A 370 9.36 -6.73 -4.17
CA LEU A 370 10.76 -7.03 -3.89
C LEU A 370 11.71 -6.54 -4.96
N VAL A 371 11.28 -6.41 -6.22
CA VAL A 371 12.15 -6.07 -7.36
C VAL A 371 11.79 -4.70 -7.90
N SER A 372 10.64 -4.56 -8.56
CA SER A 372 10.36 -3.40 -9.40
C SER A 372 10.12 -2.12 -8.60
N HIS A 373 9.23 -2.17 -7.61
CA HIS A 373 8.74 -0.97 -6.92
C HIS A 373 9.39 -0.75 -5.55
N ARG A 374 10.24 -1.68 -5.09
CA ARG A 374 10.91 -1.63 -3.77
C ARG A 374 11.53 -0.27 -3.47
N ARG A 375 12.35 0.24 -4.41
CA ARG A 375 13.06 1.52 -4.25
C ARG A 375 12.09 2.70 -4.18
N ILE A 376 11.06 2.69 -5.04
CA ILE A 376 10.05 3.74 -5.11
C ILE A 376 9.26 3.79 -3.80
N LEU A 377 8.79 2.64 -3.31
CA LEU A 377 8.09 2.54 -2.02
C LEU A 377 8.92 3.09 -0.86
N MET A 378 10.21 2.78 -0.81
CA MET A 378 11.11 3.32 0.21
C MET A 378 11.28 4.83 0.09
N THR A 379 11.55 5.33 -1.13
CA THR A 379 11.70 6.75 -1.39
C THR A 379 10.44 7.53 -1.02
N GLU A 380 9.27 7.07 -1.47
CA GLU A 380 7.99 7.73 -1.17
C GLU A 380 7.69 7.71 0.34
N THR A 381 8.07 6.65 1.05
CA THR A 381 7.90 6.59 2.51
C THR A 381 8.66 7.71 3.23
N VAL A 382 9.89 7.96 2.80
CA VAL A 382 10.73 9.00 3.39
C VAL A 382 10.27 10.39 2.94
N GLU A 383 10.14 10.60 1.63
CA GLU A 383 9.90 11.92 1.03
C GLU A 383 8.49 12.45 1.27
N ARG A 384 7.50 11.56 1.36
CA ARG A 384 6.10 11.92 1.57
C ARG A 384 5.68 11.73 3.02
N TYR A 385 5.50 10.49 3.48
CA TYR A 385 4.84 10.24 4.77
C TYR A 385 5.71 10.64 5.96
N TYR A 386 7.00 10.30 5.95
CA TYR A 386 7.89 10.65 7.04
C TYR A 386 8.13 12.17 7.11
N GLU A 387 8.39 12.84 5.99
CA GLU A 387 8.57 14.31 5.99
C GLU A 387 7.29 15.07 6.36
N GLN A 388 6.11 14.60 5.91
CA GLN A 388 4.83 15.13 6.35
C GLN A 388 4.69 14.99 7.88
N TYR A 389 4.89 13.78 8.41
CA TYR A 389 4.82 13.51 9.85
C TYR A 389 5.84 14.34 10.65
N ARG A 390 7.08 14.44 10.15
CA ARG A 390 8.16 15.23 10.75
C ARG A 390 7.79 16.70 10.81
N THR A 391 7.23 17.25 9.75
CA THR A 391 6.75 18.63 9.69
C THR A 391 5.62 18.86 10.70
N GLU A 392 4.61 17.99 10.72
CA GLU A 392 3.51 18.01 11.69
C GLU A 392 4.04 18.03 13.14
N ARG A 393 4.98 17.13 13.47
CA ARG A 393 5.56 17.03 14.83
C ARG A 393 6.41 18.23 15.21
N LEU A 394 7.20 18.78 14.29
CA LEU A 394 8.02 19.97 14.55
C LEU A 394 7.14 21.21 14.77
N LEU A 395 6.06 21.36 14.00
CA LEU A 395 5.08 22.42 14.19
C LEU A 395 4.37 22.30 15.53
N GLN A 396 3.93 21.09 15.91
CA GLN A 396 3.33 20.83 17.23
C GLN A 396 4.28 21.16 18.39
N LYS A 397 5.57 20.78 18.29
CA LYS A 397 6.59 21.13 19.29
C LYS A 397 6.82 22.63 19.39
N ARG A 398 6.82 23.35 18.27
CA ARG A 398 6.93 24.82 18.26
C ARG A 398 5.70 25.47 18.92
N ALA A 399 4.50 25.02 18.57
CA ALA A 399 3.26 25.54 19.12
C ALA A 399 3.16 25.32 20.64
N THR A 400 3.50 24.13 21.13
CA THR A 400 3.51 23.82 22.57
C THR A 400 4.53 24.67 23.33
N LYS A 401 5.74 24.85 22.78
CA LYS A 401 6.76 25.75 23.35
C LYS A 401 6.30 27.21 23.41
N MET A 402 5.63 27.71 22.36
CA MET A 402 5.07 29.06 22.39
C MET A 402 3.97 29.20 23.44
N LYS A 403 3.05 28.23 23.53
CA LYS A 403 2.00 28.21 24.57
C LYS A 403 2.60 28.25 25.98
N SER A 404 3.63 27.45 26.26
CA SER A 404 4.29 27.47 27.58
C SER A 404 4.99 28.80 27.89
N MET A 405 5.59 29.45 26.89
CA MET A 405 6.22 30.76 27.09
C MET A 405 5.19 31.86 27.36
N VAL A 406 4.04 31.84 26.69
CA VAL A 406 2.95 32.80 26.91
C VAL A 406 2.36 32.64 28.32
N VAL A 407 2.11 31.40 28.75
CA VAL A 407 1.64 31.11 30.12
C VAL A 407 2.68 31.57 31.15
N GLY A 408 3.97 31.30 30.93
CA GLY A 408 5.04 31.74 31.81
C GLY A 408 5.15 33.26 31.94
N LYS A 409 4.99 34.01 30.84
CA LYS A 409 4.97 35.48 30.87
C LYS A 409 3.78 36.03 31.67
N LYS A 410 2.60 35.44 31.48
CA LYS A 410 1.39 35.87 32.19
C LYS A 410 1.49 35.67 33.70
N ILE A 411 2.05 34.53 34.15
CA ILE A 411 2.31 34.28 35.58
C ILE A 411 3.30 35.31 36.15
N LEU A 412 4.32 35.71 35.38
CA LEU A 412 5.31 36.70 35.78
C LEU A 412 4.70 38.12 35.88
N GLU A 413 3.78 38.47 34.99
CA GLU A 413 3.03 39.73 35.06
C GLU A 413 2.10 39.75 36.28
N ASP A 414 1.37 38.66 36.53
CA ASP A 414 0.47 38.55 37.69
C ASP A 414 1.24 38.61 39.03
N LEU A 415 2.46 38.09 39.08
CA LEU A 415 3.35 38.18 40.25
C LEU A 415 3.95 39.56 40.48
N ASN A 416 4.13 40.37 39.41
CA ASN A 416 4.63 41.75 39.54
C ASN A 416 3.53 42.75 39.93
N HIS A 417 2.26 42.33 39.87
CA HIS A 417 1.10 43.12 40.30
C HIS A 417 0.65 42.83 41.75
N LEU A 418 1.31 41.90 42.44
CA LEU A 418 1.21 41.63 43.88
C LEU A 418 2.34 42.32 44.66
#